data_AF-A0A4Q9V4D1-F1
#
_entry.id   AF-A0A4Q9V4D1-F1
#
_cell.length_a   1.000
_cell.length_b   1.000
_cell.length_c   1.000
_cell.angle_alpha   90.00
_cell.angle_beta   90.00
_cell.angle_gamma   90.00
#
_symmetry.space_group_name_H-M   'P 1'
#
loop_
_entity.id
_entity.type
_entity.pdbx_description
1 polymer ?
#
loop_
_entity_poly.entity_id
_entity_poly.type
_entity_poly.pdbx_seq_one_letter_code
_entity_poly.pdbx_strand_id
1 'polypeptide(L)'
;MASEIEEIRKIFWHELGHLCTNIFKTEKYPKYNISLLNISFTNERSRLFKWHGHVDTLPPIPHENLVENLNLLTYSLMGIISGCVFQTVYSVKVLGNADLNYDSCFCHTNNCIGSGDFNSFHAILSQLRKRYPQLRGNRNFSQYSEVDLPNAFLNELAKNNDFIIGMTEIAEKHCSGIYDLYLKQGKDVNLSFNLENGKIEHLIEELRPILVKCKFPEVINKYSDNFLDSLKQGITKPSPITPLK
;
A
#
# COMPACT_ATOMS: atom_id res chain seq x y z
N MET A 1 -19.47 -16.89 -9.77
CA MET A 1 -19.14 -17.55 -8.48
C MET A 1 -17.64 -17.46 -8.20
N ALA A 2 -16.75 -17.76 -9.16
CA ALA A 2 -15.30 -17.55 -9.01
C ALA A 2 -14.88 -16.07 -8.85
N SER A 3 -15.60 -15.14 -9.48
CA SER A 3 -15.21 -13.72 -9.51
C SER A 3 -15.22 -13.00 -8.15
N GLU A 4 -16.16 -13.30 -7.26
CA GLU A 4 -16.30 -12.54 -5.99
C GLU A 4 -15.20 -12.87 -5.00
N ILE A 5 -14.88 -14.16 -4.82
CA ILE A 5 -13.78 -14.57 -3.93
C ILE A 5 -12.43 -14.09 -4.47
N GLU A 6 -12.27 -14.00 -5.79
CA GLU A 6 -11.07 -13.44 -6.42
C GLU A 6 -10.93 -11.94 -6.16
N GLU A 7 -12.02 -11.17 -6.26
CA GLU A 7 -12.03 -9.75 -5.90
C GLU A 7 -11.73 -9.53 -4.41
N ILE A 8 -12.32 -10.35 -3.52
CA ILE A 8 -11.98 -10.32 -2.08
C ILE A 8 -10.49 -10.56 -1.88
N ARG A 9 -9.91 -11.59 -2.52
CA ARG A 9 -8.47 -11.90 -2.41
C ARG A 9 -7.61 -10.76 -2.92
N LYS A 10 -8.00 -10.13 -4.03
CA LYS A 10 -7.29 -8.99 -4.61
C LYS A 10 -7.27 -7.79 -3.67
N ILE A 11 -8.42 -7.44 -3.06
CA ILE A 11 -8.50 -6.38 -2.04
C ILE A 11 -7.72 -6.78 -0.78
N PHE A 12 -7.81 -8.03 -0.35
CA PHE A 12 -7.06 -8.50 0.82
C PHE A 12 -5.55 -8.40 0.59
N TRP A 13 -5.06 -8.76 -0.59
CA TRP A 13 -3.65 -8.56 -0.96
C TRP A 13 -3.23 -7.09 -0.94
N HIS A 14 -4.10 -6.19 -1.41
CA HIS A 14 -3.88 -4.75 -1.30
C HIS A 14 -3.74 -4.33 0.17
N GLU A 15 -4.67 -4.72 1.04
CA GLU A 15 -4.59 -4.38 2.47
C GLU A 15 -3.42 -5.05 3.20
N LEU A 16 -3.01 -6.26 2.78
CA LEU A 16 -1.81 -6.91 3.30
C LEU A 16 -0.54 -6.11 2.95
N GLY A 17 -0.51 -5.42 1.81
CA GLY A 17 0.58 -4.50 1.48
C GLY A 17 0.75 -3.41 2.53
N HIS A 18 -0.35 -2.68 2.80
CA HIS A 18 -0.38 -1.65 3.82
C HIS A 18 -0.05 -2.23 5.20
N LEU A 19 -0.65 -3.36 5.57
CA LEU A 19 -0.44 -4.00 6.87
C LEU A 19 1.01 -4.39 7.08
N CYS A 20 1.63 -5.10 6.14
CA CYS A 20 3.02 -5.56 6.24
C CYS A 20 4.01 -4.38 6.40
N THR A 21 3.79 -3.29 5.67
CA THR A 21 4.62 -2.09 5.81
C THR A 21 4.36 -1.39 7.14
N ASN A 22 3.10 -1.34 7.58
CA ASN A 22 2.71 -0.75 8.87
C ASN A 22 3.25 -1.53 10.07
N ILE A 23 3.36 -2.87 10.00
CA ILE A 23 3.98 -3.69 11.06
C ILE A 23 5.40 -3.20 11.32
N PHE A 24 6.17 -3.01 10.25
CA PHE A 24 7.54 -2.54 10.37
C PHE A 24 7.62 -1.06 10.80
N LYS A 25 6.70 -0.23 10.33
CA LYS A 25 6.58 1.18 10.75
C LYS A 25 6.35 1.29 12.27
N THR A 26 5.43 0.51 12.84
CA THR A 26 5.10 0.57 14.27
C THR A 26 6.22 0.02 15.15
N GLU A 27 7.02 -0.95 14.67
CA GLU A 27 8.23 -1.40 15.37
C GLU A 27 9.29 -0.29 15.48
N LYS A 28 9.48 0.50 14.42
CA LYS A 28 10.41 1.64 14.45
C LYS A 28 9.86 2.87 15.19
N TYR A 29 8.54 3.00 15.23
CA TYR A 29 7.86 4.13 15.87
C TYR A 29 6.77 3.61 16.83
N PRO A 30 7.15 3.13 18.04
CA PRO A 30 6.25 2.45 18.97
C PRO A 30 5.10 3.30 19.51
N LYS A 31 5.13 4.61 19.28
CA LYS A 31 4.00 5.51 19.58
C LYS A 31 2.79 5.29 18.66
N TYR A 32 2.96 4.53 17.57
CA TYR A 32 1.88 4.14 16.67
C TYR A 32 1.56 2.66 16.83
N ASN A 33 0.29 2.31 16.73
CA ASN A 33 -0.19 0.94 16.69
C ASN A 33 -1.11 0.73 15.49
N ILE A 34 -1.13 -0.49 14.95
CA ILE A 34 -2.15 -0.89 13.99
C ILE A 34 -3.41 -1.20 14.80
N SER A 35 -4.56 -0.72 14.35
CA SER A 35 -5.81 -0.82 15.11
C SER A 35 -6.89 -1.63 14.40
N LEU A 36 -6.90 -1.60 13.07
CA LEU A 36 -7.94 -2.23 12.27
C LEU A 36 -7.37 -2.62 10.89
N LEU A 37 -7.78 -3.77 10.40
CA LEU A 37 -7.85 -4.07 8.97
C LEU A 37 -9.32 -4.33 8.65
N ASN A 38 -9.87 -3.56 7.71
CA ASN A 38 -11.23 -3.71 7.24
C ASN A 38 -11.26 -4.20 5.80
N ILE A 39 -12.18 -5.11 5.51
CA ILE A 39 -12.60 -5.46 4.16
C ILE A 39 -14.12 -5.33 4.12
N SER A 40 -14.62 -4.55 3.17
CA SER A 40 -16.04 -4.23 3.10
C SER A 40 -16.58 -4.34 1.67
N PHE A 41 -17.87 -4.62 1.60
CA PHE A 41 -18.65 -4.65 0.37
C PHE A 41 -19.78 -3.65 0.47
N THR A 42 -19.97 -2.86 -0.58
CA THR A 42 -21.08 -1.92 -0.71
C THR A 42 -21.92 -2.24 -1.93
N ASN A 43 -23.24 -2.36 -1.76
CA ASN A 43 -24.18 -2.60 -2.85
C ASN A 43 -24.69 -1.30 -3.51
N GLU A 44 -24.01 -0.16 -3.29
CA GLU A 44 -24.39 1.12 -3.91
C GLU A 44 -24.37 1.03 -5.43
N ARG A 45 -25.53 1.21 -6.09
CA ARG A 45 -25.66 1.10 -7.56
C ARG A 45 -24.69 2.00 -8.34
N SER A 46 -24.35 3.17 -7.81
CA SER A 46 -23.44 4.14 -8.42
C SER A 46 -21.96 3.74 -8.36
N ARG A 47 -21.58 2.77 -7.51
CA ARG A 47 -20.19 2.31 -7.40
C ARG A 47 -19.89 1.20 -8.39
N LEU A 48 -18.81 1.40 -9.15
CA LEU A 48 -18.25 0.40 -10.05
C LEU A 48 -17.51 -0.71 -9.28
N PHE A 49 -16.74 -0.36 -8.24
CA PHE A 49 -16.09 -1.31 -7.35
C PHE A 49 -16.91 -1.46 -6.06
N LYS A 50 -17.31 -2.69 -5.79
CA LYS A 50 -18.14 -3.02 -4.62
C LYS A 50 -17.29 -3.37 -3.41
N TRP A 51 -16.14 -4.00 -3.63
CA TRP A 51 -15.19 -4.35 -2.58
C TRP A 51 -14.16 -3.25 -2.36
N HIS A 52 -13.85 -2.99 -1.10
CA HIS A 52 -12.82 -2.06 -0.68
C HIS A 52 -12.26 -2.46 0.69
N GLY A 53 -11.14 -1.86 1.09
CA GLY A 53 -10.53 -2.10 2.39
C GLY A 53 -9.80 -0.87 2.91
N HIS A 54 -9.28 -0.98 4.12
CA HIS A 54 -8.29 -0.06 4.68
C HIS A 54 -7.58 -0.69 5.89
N VAL A 55 -6.40 -0.18 6.21
CA VAL A 55 -5.67 -0.47 7.44
C VAL A 55 -5.46 0.81 8.25
N ASP A 56 -6.01 0.86 9.47
CA ASP A 56 -5.88 2.02 10.34
C ASP A 56 -4.71 1.90 11.30
N THR A 57 -3.95 2.98 11.43
CA THR A 57 -2.94 3.17 12.48
C THR A 57 -3.31 4.31 13.41
N LEU A 58 -3.20 4.09 14.72
CA LEU A 58 -3.47 5.07 15.76
C LEU A 58 -2.16 5.54 16.44
N PRO A 59 -2.07 6.81 16.84
CA PRO A 59 -2.93 7.91 16.38
C PRO A 59 -2.75 8.17 14.87
N PRO A 60 -3.79 8.69 14.17
CA PRO A 60 -3.64 9.08 12.77
C PRO A 60 -2.60 10.19 12.63
N ILE A 61 -1.89 10.22 11.51
CA ILE A 61 -0.82 11.19 11.26
C ILE A 61 -1.26 12.13 10.14
N PRO A 62 -1.51 13.41 10.43
CA PRO A 62 -1.76 14.41 9.39
C PRO A 62 -0.58 14.52 8.43
N HIS A 63 -0.88 14.72 7.14
CA HIS A 63 0.14 14.78 6.09
C HIS A 63 1.17 15.90 6.33
N GLU A 64 0.74 17.04 6.89
CA GLU A 64 1.63 18.13 7.28
C GLU A 64 2.63 17.76 8.37
N ASN A 65 2.30 16.80 9.25
CA ASN A 65 3.19 16.37 10.33
C ASN A 65 4.19 15.32 9.85
N LEU A 66 3.86 14.58 8.78
CA LEU A 66 4.79 13.60 8.19
C LEU A 66 6.06 14.29 7.67
N VAL A 67 5.94 15.47 7.06
CA VAL A 67 7.08 16.17 6.45
C VAL A 67 8.06 16.76 7.48
N GLU A 68 7.73 16.72 8.77
CA GLU A 68 8.62 17.12 9.87
C GLU A 68 9.61 16.01 10.26
N ASN A 69 9.27 14.74 9.97
CA ASN A 69 10.13 13.59 10.23
C ASN A 69 10.32 12.79 8.94
N LEU A 70 11.43 13.05 8.25
CA LEU A 70 11.71 12.46 6.94
C LEU A 70 11.78 10.93 6.97
N ASN A 71 12.25 10.32 8.06
CA ASN A 71 12.26 8.86 8.17
C ASN A 71 10.84 8.31 8.31
N LEU A 72 9.97 8.94 9.11
CA LEU A 72 8.57 8.52 9.24
C LEU A 72 7.79 8.74 7.94
N LEU A 73 8.09 9.84 7.24
CA LEU A 73 7.56 10.15 5.92
C LEU A 73 7.84 9.02 4.93
N THR A 74 9.09 8.54 4.84
CA THR A 74 9.44 7.49 3.86
C THR A 74 8.72 6.18 4.14
N TYR A 75 8.63 5.75 5.40
CA TYR A 75 7.83 4.57 5.74
C TYR A 75 6.35 4.76 5.43
N SER A 76 5.82 5.97 5.60
CA SER A 76 4.41 6.28 5.27
C SER A 76 4.17 6.25 3.77
N LEU A 77 5.07 6.81 2.96
CA LEU A 77 5.01 6.73 1.50
C LEU A 77 5.15 5.28 1.00
N MET A 78 6.10 4.52 1.56
CA MET A 78 6.23 3.09 1.26
C MET A 78 4.94 2.33 1.62
N GLY A 79 4.33 2.66 2.77
CA GLY A 79 3.05 2.09 3.19
C GLY A 79 1.95 2.37 2.19
N ILE A 80 1.84 3.59 1.68
CA ILE A 80 0.81 3.96 0.71
C ILE A 80 0.99 3.23 -0.63
N ILE A 81 2.21 3.20 -1.19
CA ILE A 81 2.42 2.51 -2.48
C ILE A 81 2.33 0.98 -2.35
N SER A 82 2.57 0.43 -1.15
CA SER A 82 2.65 -1.00 -0.94
C SER A 82 1.35 -1.75 -1.26
N GLY A 83 0.18 -1.14 -1.04
CA GLY A 83 -1.10 -1.80 -1.36
C GLY A 83 -1.22 -2.13 -2.84
N CYS A 84 -1.00 -1.14 -3.70
CA CYS A 84 -1.00 -1.37 -5.14
C CYS A 84 0.16 -2.24 -5.62
N VAL A 85 1.35 -2.16 -5.02
CA VAL A 85 2.45 -3.07 -5.34
C VAL A 85 2.03 -4.54 -5.10
N PHE A 86 1.47 -4.84 -3.92
CA PHE A 86 1.06 -6.19 -3.56
C PHE A 86 -0.07 -6.70 -4.45
N GLN A 87 -1.07 -5.86 -4.73
CA GLN A 87 -2.16 -6.19 -5.64
C GLN A 87 -1.65 -6.53 -7.05
N THR A 88 -0.67 -5.78 -7.56
CA THR A 88 -0.06 -6.03 -8.87
C THR A 88 0.76 -7.33 -8.85
N VAL A 89 1.53 -7.61 -7.78
CA VAL A 89 2.22 -8.91 -7.62
C VAL A 89 1.22 -10.06 -7.69
N TYR A 90 0.14 -10.01 -6.92
CA TYR A 90 -0.91 -11.03 -6.93
C TYR A 90 -1.51 -11.22 -8.33
N SER A 91 -1.90 -10.12 -8.97
CA SER A 91 -2.54 -10.15 -10.29
C SER A 91 -1.63 -10.77 -11.37
N VAL A 92 -0.34 -10.41 -11.37
CA VAL A 92 0.60 -10.89 -12.40
C VAL A 92 1.12 -12.29 -12.07
N LYS A 93 1.49 -12.55 -10.82
CA LYS A 93 2.21 -13.78 -10.43
C LYS A 93 1.30 -14.93 -10.00
N VAL A 94 0.13 -14.61 -9.45
CA VAL A 94 -0.82 -15.64 -8.98
C VAL A 94 -1.95 -15.84 -9.98
N LEU A 95 -2.54 -14.75 -10.50
CA LEU A 95 -3.64 -14.84 -11.48
C LEU A 95 -3.16 -14.96 -12.94
N GLY A 96 -1.89 -14.69 -13.23
CA GLY A 96 -1.34 -14.76 -14.58
C GLY A 96 -1.76 -13.62 -15.51
N ASN A 97 -2.27 -12.52 -14.98
CA ASN A 97 -2.69 -11.35 -15.75
C ASN A 97 -1.49 -10.47 -16.13
N ALA A 98 -0.74 -10.87 -17.17
CA ALA A 98 0.50 -10.21 -17.58
C ALA A 98 0.34 -8.75 -18.03
N ASP A 99 -0.86 -8.34 -18.45
CA ASP A 99 -1.14 -6.98 -18.93
C ASP A 99 -1.35 -5.95 -17.79
N LEU A 100 -1.54 -6.42 -16.55
CA LEU A 100 -1.74 -5.52 -15.41
C LEU A 100 -0.40 -5.01 -14.88
N ASN A 101 -0.35 -3.70 -14.61
CA ASN A 101 0.81 -3.02 -14.04
C ASN A 101 0.44 -2.29 -12.74
N TYR A 102 1.40 -1.59 -12.14
CA TYR A 102 1.19 -0.82 -10.91
C TYR A 102 0.10 0.26 -11.08
N ASP A 103 0.14 0.99 -12.20
CA ASP A 103 -0.79 2.09 -12.51
C ASP A 103 -2.23 1.61 -12.74
N SER A 104 -2.43 0.32 -12.99
CA SER A 104 -3.76 -0.31 -13.06
C SER A 104 -4.49 -0.30 -11.71
N CYS A 105 -3.74 -0.22 -10.60
CA CYS A 105 -4.26 -0.04 -9.25
C CYS A 105 -4.12 1.40 -8.77
N PHE A 106 -2.93 1.99 -8.96
CA PHE A 106 -2.55 3.27 -8.38
C PHE A 106 -2.90 4.42 -9.33
N CYS A 107 -4.13 4.92 -9.25
CA CYS A 107 -4.64 5.86 -10.24
C CYS A 107 -5.52 6.96 -9.64
N HIS A 108 -5.61 8.11 -10.31
CA HIS A 108 -6.42 9.23 -9.84
C HIS A 108 -7.93 9.02 -10.02
N THR A 109 -8.35 8.08 -10.88
CA THR A 109 -9.77 7.87 -11.11
C THR A 109 -10.39 7.18 -9.90
N ASN A 110 -11.58 7.59 -9.48
CA ASN A 110 -12.33 6.91 -8.41
C ASN A 110 -12.73 5.46 -8.76
N ASN A 111 -12.32 5.00 -9.94
CA ASN A 111 -12.58 3.68 -10.50
C ASN A 111 -11.34 2.78 -10.41
N CYS A 112 -10.41 3.03 -9.50
CA CYS A 112 -9.40 2.06 -9.13
C CYS A 112 -9.33 1.93 -7.61
N ILE A 113 -8.99 0.72 -7.17
CA ILE A 113 -8.92 0.35 -5.75
C ILE A 113 -7.98 1.31 -4.99
N GLY A 114 -6.81 1.60 -5.56
CA GLY A 114 -5.80 2.48 -4.97
C GLY A 114 -6.01 3.98 -5.21
N SER A 115 -7.22 4.45 -5.51
CA SER A 115 -7.47 5.89 -5.70
C SER A 115 -7.24 6.69 -4.42
N GLY A 116 -7.61 6.13 -3.26
CA GLY A 116 -7.33 6.72 -1.95
C GLY A 116 -5.83 6.85 -1.68
N ASP A 117 -5.07 5.81 -2.03
CA ASP A 117 -3.61 5.80 -1.92
C ASP A 117 -2.96 6.84 -2.84
N PHE A 118 -3.40 6.89 -4.10
CA PHE A 118 -2.92 7.86 -5.07
C PHE A 118 -3.09 9.29 -4.55
N ASN A 119 -4.29 9.61 -4.08
CA ASN A 119 -4.60 10.94 -3.56
C ASN A 119 -3.78 11.27 -2.31
N SER A 120 -3.62 10.30 -1.40
CA SER A 120 -2.84 10.47 -0.17
C SER A 120 -1.35 10.66 -0.46
N PHE A 121 -0.80 9.86 -1.37
CA PHE A 121 0.59 9.96 -1.82
C PHE A 121 0.90 11.34 -2.41
N HIS A 122 0.08 11.81 -3.35
CA HIS A 122 0.29 13.12 -3.96
C HIS A 122 0.02 14.28 -2.98
N ALA A 123 -0.91 14.12 -2.03
CA ALA A 123 -1.10 15.10 -0.96
C ALA A 123 0.14 15.23 -0.07
N ILE A 124 0.77 14.10 0.31
CA ILE A 124 2.02 14.10 1.09
C ILE A 124 3.17 14.72 0.28
N LEU A 125 3.35 14.34 -0.99
CA LEU A 125 4.38 14.94 -1.84
C LEU A 125 4.16 16.45 -2.03
N SER A 126 2.90 16.90 -2.08
CA SER A 126 2.56 18.32 -2.11
C SER A 126 3.02 19.05 -0.85
N GLN A 127 2.75 18.49 0.34
CA GLN A 127 3.28 19.04 1.60
C GLN A 127 4.81 19.06 1.62
N LEU A 128 5.46 18.02 1.09
CA LEU A 128 6.92 17.94 1.02
C LEU A 128 7.50 19.04 0.12
N ARG A 129 6.91 19.27 -1.05
CA ARG A 129 7.27 20.35 -1.98
C ARG A 129 6.94 21.74 -1.44
N LYS A 130 5.94 21.85 -0.55
CA LYS A 130 5.66 23.08 0.20
C LYS A 130 6.79 23.37 1.18
N ARG A 131 7.22 22.36 1.95
CA ARG A 131 8.30 22.45 2.95
C ARG A 131 9.68 22.66 2.33
N TYR A 132 9.96 22.03 1.20
CA TYR A 132 11.22 22.10 0.45
C TYR A 132 10.98 22.58 -0.99
N PRO A 133 10.94 23.91 -1.22
CA PRO A 133 10.64 24.49 -2.53
C PRO A 133 11.58 24.04 -3.66
N GLN A 134 12.80 23.60 -3.34
CA GLN A 134 13.80 23.07 -4.29
C GLN A 134 13.29 21.83 -5.05
N LEU A 135 12.32 21.12 -4.50
CA LEU A 135 11.71 19.96 -5.12
C LEU A 135 10.65 20.33 -6.17
N ARG A 136 10.19 21.58 -6.21
CA ARG A 136 9.18 22.03 -7.16
C ARG A 136 9.77 22.06 -8.56
N GLY A 137 9.18 21.28 -9.46
CA GLY A 137 9.68 21.14 -10.84
C GLY A 137 10.98 20.33 -10.96
N ASN A 138 11.47 19.71 -9.87
CA ASN A 138 12.63 18.83 -9.92
C ASN A 138 12.26 17.50 -10.57
N ARG A 139 12.56 17.36 -11.87
CA ARG A 139 12.20 16.19 -12.68
C ARG A 139 12.84 14.90 -12.17
N ASN A 140 14.08 14.94 -11.69
CA ASN A 140 14.77 13.76 -11.19
C ASN A 140 14.10 13.23 -9.91
N PHE A 141 13.74 14.13 -8.99
CA PHE A 141 13.02 13.75 -7.78
C PHE A 141 11.63 13.19 -8.11
N SER A 142 10.87 13.85 -8.98
CA SER A 142 9.54 13.36 -9.39
C SER A 142 9.61 12.01 -10.11
N GLN A 143 10.54 11.84 -11.06
CA GLN A 143 10.75 10.58 -11.76
C GLN A 143 11.07 9.46 -10.76
N TYR A 144 12.00 9.70 -9.84
CA TYR A 144 12.36 8.69 -8.87
C TYR A 144 11.18 8.35 -7.93
N SER A 145 10.57 9.36 -7.30
CA SER A 145 9.56 9.15 -6.27
C SER A 145 8.25 8.58 -6.82
N GLU A 146 7.81 9.05 -7.98
CA GLU A 146 6.47 8.73 -8.52
C GLU A 146 6.52 7.53 -9.49
N VAL A 147 7.68 7.19 -10.08
CA VAL A 147 7.80 6.13 -11.10
C VAL A 147 8.83 5.08 -10.73
N ASP A 148 10.08 5.46 -10.48
CA ASP A 148 11.16 4.46 -10.34
C ASP A 148 11.04 3.67 -9.03
N LEU A 149 10.69 4.34 -7.93
CA LEU A 149 10.53 3.74 -6.60
C LEU A 149 9.46 2.64 -6.57
N PRO A 150 8.18 2.88 -6.94
CA PRO A 150 7.15 1.84 -6.90
C PRO A 150 7.48 0.67 -7.83
N ASN A 151 8.04 0.93 -9.02
CA ASN A 151 8.46 -0.12 -9.95
C ASN A 151 9.63 -0.95 -9.43
N ALA A 152 10.62 -0.31 -8.81
CA ALA A 152 11.74 -1.03 -8.21
C ALA A 152 11.27 -1.90 -7.04
N PHE A 153 10.39 -1.38 -6.19
CA PHE A 153 9.81 -2.14 -5.08
C PHE A 153 8.97 -3.33 -5.56
N LEU A 154 8.11 -3.12 -6.56
CA LEU A 154 7.34 -4.18 -7.22
C LEU A 154 8.25 -5.28 -7.78
N ASN A 155 9.29 -4.90 -8.51
CA ASN A 155 10.21 -5.86 -9.12
C ASN A 155 11.00 -6.68 -8.11
N GLU A 156 11.31 -6.13 -6.93
CA GLU A 156 11.97 -6.86 -5.85
C GLU A 156 11.03 -7.91 -5.25
N LEU A 157 9.79 -7.53 -4.90
CA LEU A 157 8.81 -8.46 -4.34
C LEU A 157 8.38 -9.54 -5.33
N ALA A 158 8.18 -9.18 -6.60
CA ALA A 158 7.75 -10.11 -7.65
C ALA A 158 8.78 -11.22 -7.96
N LYS A 159 10.01 -11.12 -7.46
CA LYS A 159 11.06 -12.15 -7.60
C LYS A 159 11.11 -13.12 -6.41
N ASN A 160 10.43 -12.81 -5.32
CA ASN A 160 10.48 -13.59 -4.09
C ASN A 160 9.33 -14.61 -4.05
N ASN A 161 9.57 -15.81 -4.59
CA ASN A 161 8.53 -16.85 -4.65
C ASN A 161 8.05 -17.30 -3.26
N ASP A 162 8.95 -17.41 -2.28
CA ASP A 162 8.59 -17.79 -0.91
C ASP A 162 7.66 -16.77 -0.27
N PHE A 163 7.90 -15.48 -0.54
CA PHE A 163 7.02 -14.40 -0.12
C PHE A 163 5.65 -14.55 -0.78
N ILE A 164 5.61 -14.74 -2.11
CA ILE A 164 4.35 -14.85 -2.86
C ILE A 164 3.52 -16.04 -2.36
N ILE A 165 4.14 -17.19 -2.16
CA ILE A 165 3.48 -18.41 -1.65
C ILE A 165 2.91 -18.15 -0.25
N GLY A 166 3.75 -17.70 0.69
CA GLY A 166 3.31 -17.47 2.07
C GLY A 166 2.18 -16.44 2.16
N MET A 167 2.28 -15.35 1.42
CA MET A 167 1.22 -14.33 1.37
C MET A 167 -0.08 -14.87 0.75
N THR A 168 0.01 -15.75 -0.25
CA THR A 168 -1.15 -16.39 -0.88
C THR A 168 -1.85 -17.31 0.11
N GLU A 169 -1.11 -18.14 0.84
CA GLU A 169 -1.66 -19.05 1.86
C GLU A 169 -2.40 -18.28 2.97
N ILE A 170 -1.82 -17.17 3.45
CA ILE A 170 -2.49 -16.28 4.41
C ILE A 170 -3.77 -15.69 3.81
N ALA A 171 -3.71 -15.15 2.59
CA ALA A 171 -4.87 -14.57 1.94
C ALA A 171 -5.99 -15.60 1.75
N GLU A 172 -5.68 -16.82 1.30
CA GLU A 172 -6.66 -17.88 1.10
C GLU A 172 -7.36 -18.29 2.40
N LYS A 173 -6.59 -18.42 3.49
CA LYS A 173 -7.11 -18.74 4.82
C LYS A 173 -8.14 -17.71 5.29
N HIS A 174 -7.81 -16.42 5.19
CA HIS A 174 -8.66 -15.34 5.72
C HIS A 174 -9.80 -14.95 4.78
N CYS A 175 -9.59 -14.97 3.45
CA CYS A 175 -10.62 -14.59 2.47
C CYS A 175 -11.80 -15.54 2.42
N SER A 176 -11.58 -16.82 2.73
CA SER A 176 -12.67 -17.81 2.77
C SER A 176 -13.73 -17.44 3.82
N GLY A 177 -13.30 -16.97 5.00
CA GLY A 177 -14.21 -16.51 6.05
C GLY A 177 -14.99 -15.24 5.67
N ILE A 178 -14.34 -14.31 4.95
CA ILE A 178 -14.99 -13.09 4.44
C ILE A 178 -16.07 -13.47 3.42
N TYR A 179 -15.74 -14.38 2.50
CA TYR A 179 -16.66 -14.84 1.47
C TYR A 179 -17.86 -15.61 2.06
N ASP A 180 -17.63 -16.47 3.05
CA ASP A 180 -18.71 -17.17 3.75
C ASP A 180 -19.65 -16.19 4.47
N LEU A 181 -19.10 -15.13 5.07
CA LEU A 181 -19.90 -14.09 5.70
C LEU A 181 -20.74 -13.30 4.69
N TYR A 182 -20.15 -12.96 3.54
CA TYR A 182 -20.84 -12.33 2.41
C TYR A 182 -22.03 -13.17 1.91
N LEU A 183 -21.82 -14.48 1.72
CA LEU A 183 -22.88 -15.39 1.28
C LEU A 183 -24.00 -15.50 2.32
N LYS A 184 -23.67 -15.49 3.62
CA LYS A 184 -24.65 -15.59 4.72
C LYS A 184 -25.51 -14.32 4.87
N GLN A 185 -24.93 -13.13 4.70
CA GLN A 185 -25.68 -11.87 4.82
C GLN A 185 -26.60 -11.58 3.63
N GLY A 186 -26.34 -12.21 2.48
CA GLY A 186 -27.08 -11.96 1.25
C GLY A 186 -26.44 -10.86 0.43
N LYS A 187 -26.34 -11.09 -0.89
CA LYS A 187 -25.55 -10.28 -1.83
C LYS A 187 -26.01 -8.83 -2.00
N ASP A 188 -27.20 -8.51 -1.48
CA ASP A 188 -27.78 -7.17 -1.61
C ASP A 188 -27.48 -6.26 -0.41
N VAL A 189 -26.77 -6.76 0.59
CA VAL A 189 -26.51 -6.06 1.86
C VAL A 189 -25.07 -5.57 1.91
N ASN A 190 -24.87 -4.37 2.48
CA ASN A 190 -23.52 -3.87 2.76
C ASN A 190 -22.87 -4.76 3.83
N LEU A 191 -21.63 -5.18 3.59
CA LEU A 191 -20.83 -5.98 4.51
C LEU A 191 -19.65 -5.17 5.01
N SER A 192 -19.32 -5.34 6.28
CA SER A 192 -18.06 -4.87 6.86
C SER A 192 -17.44 -6.01 7.68
N PHE A 193 -16.25 -6.44 7.28
CA PHE A 193 -15.44 -7.42 8.00
C PHE A 193 -14.25 -6.71 8.64
N ASN A 194 -14.22 -6.73 9.97
CA ASN A 194 -13.19 -6.06 10.76
C ASN A 194 -12.27 -7.10 11.43
N LEU A 195 -10.97 -6.97 11.20
CA LEU A 195 -9.94 -7.54 12.06
C LEU A 195 -9.48 -6.44 13.02
N GLU A 196 -10.00 -6.50 14.23
CA GLU A 196 -9.71 -5.62 15.36
C GLU A 196 -9.64 -6.47 16.65
N ASN A 197 -9.21 -5.88 17.76
CA ASN A 197 -9.27 -6.47 19.10
C ASN A 197 -8.64 -7.89 19.21
N GLY A 198 -7.32 -8.00 19.25
CA GLY A 198 -6.59 -9.27 19.38
C GLY A 198 -6.50 -10.07 18.07
N LYS A 199 -7.49 -9.95 17.18
CA LYS A 199 -7.51 -10.67 15.90
C LYS A 199 -6.50 -10.13 14.89
N ILE A 200 -6.27 -8.82 14.92
CA ILE A 200 -5.26 -8.20 14.05
C ILE A 200 -3.86 -8.57 14.51
N GLU A 201 -3.62 -8.66 15.81
CA GLU A 201 -2.38 -9.14 16.39
C GLU A 201 -2.11 -10.59 15.97
N HIS A 202 -3.12 -11.45 15.96
CA HIS A 202 -2.98 -12.82 15.46
C HIS A 202 -2.57 -12.85 13.98
N LEU A 203 -3.22 -12.09 13.10
CA LEU A 203 -2.81 -12.00 11.69
C LEU A 203 -1.36 -11.48 11.56
N ILE A 204 -0.98 -10.49 12.36
CA ILE A 204 0.40 -9.98 12.39
C ILE A 204 1.39 -11.08 12.82
N GLU A 205 1.06 -11.89 13.82
CA GLU A 205 1.87 -13.04 14.24
C GLU A 205 2.03 -14.08 13.13
N GLU A 206 1.00 -14.31 12.32
CA GLU A 206 1.07 -15.20 11.16
C GLU A 206 1.95 -14.63 10.03
N LEU A 207 1.89 -13.31 9.80
CA LEU A 207 2.68 -12.64 8.78
C LEU A 207 4.17 -12.57 9.13
N ARG A 208 4.50 -12.32 10.41
CA ARG A 208 5.88 -12.08 10.88
C ARG A 208 6.90 -13.12 10.39
N PRO A 209 6.69 -14.44 10.52
CA PRO A 209 7.62 -15.45 10.02
C PRO A 209 7.90 -15.33 8.52
N ILE A 210 6.86 -15.05 7.73
CA ILE A 210 6.99 -14.88 6.27
C ILE A 210 7.83 -13.64 5.97
N LEU A 211 7.51 -12.51 6.62
CA LEU A 211 8.23 -11.25 6.43
C LEU A 211 9.71 -11.36 6.79
N VAL A 212 10.03 -11.99 7.92
CA VAL A 212 11.41 -12.20 8.36
C VAL A 212 12.16 -13.15 7.44
N LYS A 213 11.57 -14.32 7.11
CA LYS A 213 12.18 -15.29 6.20
C LYS A 213 12.50 -14.67 4.84
N CYS A 214 11.60 -13.83 4.34
CA CYS A 214 11.68 -13.21 3.03
C CYS A 214 12.46 -11.89 3.01
N LYS A 215 13.05 -11.47 4.14
CA LYS A 215 13.81 -10.22 4.29
C LYS A 215 13.02 -8.97 3.88
N PHE A 216 11.71 -8.99 4.13
CA PHE A 216 10.85 -7.85 3.82
C PHE A 216 11.25 -6.56 4.57
N PRO A 217 11.64 -6.60 5.86
CA PRO A 217 12.16 -5.42 6.55
C PRO A 217 13.37 -4.76 5.87
N GLU A 218 14.29 -5.57 5.34
CA GLU A 218 15.47 -5.11 4.62
C GLU A 218 15.10 -4.45 3.29
N VAL A 219 14.12 -5.01 2.58
CA VAL A 219 13.55 -4.41 1.36
C VAL A 219 12.95 -3.04 1.67
N ILE A 220 12.13 -2.92 2.72
CA ILE A 220 11.52 -1.65 3.11
C ILE A 220 12.57 -0.62 3.53
N ASN A 221 13.58 -1.01 4.32
CA ASN A 221 14.69 -0.14 4.68
C ASN A 221 15.45 0.36 3.44
N LYS A 222 15.84 -0.53 2.53
CA LYS A 222 16.54 -0.19 1.29
C LYS A 222 15.79 0.89 0.49
N TYR A 223 14.49 0.72 0.28
CA TYR A 223 13.71 1.66 -0.51
C TYR A 223 13.39 2.97 0.24
N SER A 224 13.22 2.90 1.56
CA SER A 224 13.15 4.09 2.41
C SER A 224 14.43 4.92 2.32
N ASP A 225 15.59 4.29 2.44
CA ASP A 225 16.90 4.96 2.38
C ASP A 225 17.15 5.56 0.99
N ASN A 226 16.83 4.83 -0.07
CA ASN A 226 16.94 5.34 -1.43
C ASN A 226 16.04 6.58 -1.67
N PHE A 227 14.82 6.60 -1.11
CA PHE A 227 13.96 7.79 -1.18
C PHE A 227 14.56 8.96 -0.40
N LEU A 228 15.09 8.73 0.80
CA LEU A 228 15.77 9.77 1.58
C LEU A 228 16.95 10.36 0.83
N ASP A 229 17.72 9.53 0.14
CA ASP A 229 18.86 9.98 -0.64
C ASP A 229 18.43 10.77 -1.88
N SER A 230 17.40 10.31 -2.60
CA SER A 230 16.78 11.07 -3.70
C SER A 230 16.26 12.44 -3.22
N LEU A 231 15.60 12.46 -2.06
CA LEU A 231 15.13 13.68 -1.41
C LEU A 231 16.28 14.64 -1.09
N LYS A 232 17.35 14.16 -0.42
CA LYS A 232 18.53 14.98 -0.09
C LYS A 232 19.21 15.52 -1.34
N GLN A 233 19.32 14.71 -2.39
CA GLN A 233 19.87 15.15 -3.68
C GLN A 233 18.98 16.22 -4.31
N GLY A 234 17.66 16.02 -4.30
CA GLY A 234 16.70 16.98 -4.82
C GLY A 234 16.71 18.33 -4.09
N ILE A 235 16.98 18.32 -2.77
CA ILE A 235 17.11 19.53 -1.95
C ILE A 235 18.44 20.26 -2.21
N THR A 236 19.54 19.53 -2.36
CA THR A 236 20.90 20.10 -2.45
C THR A 236 21.34 20.45 -3.87
N LYS A 237 20.79 19.78 -4.89
CA LYS A 237 21.10 19.98 -6.31
C LYS A 237 19.80 20.21 -7.09
N PRO A 238 19.16 21.38 -6.96
CA PRO A 238 17.97 21.68 -7.73
C PRO A 238 18.28 21.61 -9.23
N SER A 239 17.47 20.87 -9.99
CA SER A 239 17.55 20.90 -11.46
C SER A 239 17.35 22.34 -11.94
N PRO A 240 18.13 22.83 -12.92
CA PRO A 240 17.92 24.16 -13.46
C PRO A 240 16.49 24.26 -13.99
N ILE A 241 15.74 25.24 -13.49
CA ILE A 241 14.42 25.57 -14.02
C ILE A 241 14.64 25.98 -15.47
N THR A 242 14.28 25.11 -16.41
CA THR A 242 14.21 25.52 -17.82
C THR A 242 13.08 26.53 -17.92
N PRO A 243 13.33 27.78 -18.32
CA PRO A 243 12.24 28.73 -18.54
C PRO A 243 11.28 28.13 -19.57
N LEU A 244 9.98 28.19 -19.27
CA LEU A 244 8.96 27.94 -20.28
C LEU A 244 9.21 28.94 -21.42
N LYS A 245 9.54 28.42 -22.61
CA LYS A 245 9.56 29.18 -23.85
C LYS A 245 8.14 29.43 -24.32
#